data_AF-A0A2V7VVJ4-F1
#
_entry.id   AF-A0A2V7VVJ4-F1
#
_cell.length_a   1.000
_cell.length_b   1.000
_cell.length_c   1.000
_cell.angle_alpha   90.00
_cell.angle_beta   90.00
_cell.angle_gamma   90.00
#
_symmetry.space_group_name_H-M   'P 1'
#
loop_
_entity.id
_entity.type
_entity.pdbx_description
1 polymer ?
#
loop_
_entity_poly.entity_id
_entity_poly.type
_entity_poly.pdbx_seq_one_letter_code
_entity_poly.pdbx_strand_id
1 'polypeptide(L)'
;MERSPQRHLYAFLIAIGISLGGFAALVAQQATVTSTYPTMPQNVAQWSGTTVTAAAALSDTSGNPTAPQIGADGMVWDTTQWVRRKGTALATFPTAVTLTSRNAVGAAVMEHSSRWSVVSAPAVSNQATASIAAEGSVRHVVDCVAFSAASTTAPALTALTINIRDGATGAGTVIWSYALAAANATGQNVPPYSICGLNLVGTTNTAMTAEFSILLANLVESISISGWNVQ
;
A
#
# COMPACT_ATOMS: atom_id res chain seq x y z
N MET A 1 -56.52 -24.70 20.96
CA MET A 1 -57.19 -23.66 20.17
C MET A 1 -56.28 -22.44 20.18
N GLU A 2 -55.39 -22.31 19.19
CA GLU A 2 -55.60 -21.51 17.96
C GLU A 2 -55.75 -20.01 18.32
N ARG A 3 -54.89 -19.06 17.94
CA ARG A 3 -54.16 -18.85 16.67
C ARG A 3 -52.97 -17.88 16.84
N SER A 4 -51.87 -18.21 16.15
CA SER A 4 -50.88 -17.28 15.57
C SER A 4 -51.50 -16.57 14.35
N PRO A 5 -51.09 -15.34 13.91
CA PRO A 5 -50.14 -15.27 12.78
C PRO A 5 -49.35 -13.95 12.51
N GLN A 6 -48.39 -14.06 11.56
CA GLN A 6 -47.74 -13.04 10.68
C GLN A 6 -46.68 -12.10 11.32
N ARG A 7 -45.35 -12.24 11.16
CA ARG A 7 -44.44 -12.22 9.97
C ARG A 7 -44.65 -11.04 9.01
N HIS A 8 -43.82 -9.99 9.12
CA HIS A 8 -43.51 -9.06 8.02
C HIS A 8 -41.99 -8.94 7.86
N LEU A 9 -41.46 -9.63 6.85
CA LEU A 9 -40.13 -9.39 6.28
C LEU A 9 -40.23 -8.16 5.36
N TYR A 10 -39.42 -7.13 5.61
CA TYR A 10 -39.14 -6.08 4.63
C TYR A 10 -37.78 -6.38 3.98
N ALA A 11 -37.82 -6.88 2.75
CA ALA A 11 -36.65 -6.98 1.87
C ALA A 11 -36.52 -5.66 1.09
N PHE A 12 -35.47 -4.88 1.38
CA PHE A 12 -35.14 -3.67 0.63
C PHE A 12 -34.15 -4.05 -0.47
N LEU A 13 -34.66 -4.23 -1.69
CA LEU A 13 -33.88 -4.49 -2.90
C LEU A 13 -33.54 -3.14 -3.56
N ILE A 14 -32.32 -2.64 -3.40
CA ILE A 14 -31.82 -1.50 -4.17
C ILE A 14 -31.25 -2.04 -5.48
N ALA A 15 -32.05 -1.98 -6.54
CA ALA A 15 -31.59 -2.10 -7.92
C ALA A 15 -31.22 -0.70 -8.43
N ILE A 16 -29.93 -0.39 -8.55
CA ILE A 16 -29.46 0.77 -9.33
C ILE A 16 -28.92 0.23 -10.65
N GLY A 17 -29.65 0.55 -11.72
CA GLY A 17 -29.34 0.17 -13.09
C GLY A 17 -28.15 0.94 -13.64
N ILE A 18 -27.22 0.20 -14.24
CA ILE A 18 -26.17 0.75 -15.11
C ILE A 18 -26.76 0.80 -16.51
N SER A 19 -27.16 1.99 -16.97
CA SER A 19 -27.54 2.22 -18.36
C SER A 19 -26.28 2.32 -19.23
N LEU A 20 -25.98 1.24 -19.95
CA LEU A 20 -25.08 1.25 -21.11
C LEU A 20 -25.83 1.90 -22.27
N GLY A 21 -25.56 3.18 -22.52
CA GLY A 21 -26.11 3.93 -23.63
C GLY A 21 -25.03 4.73 -24.34
N GLY A 22 -24.75 4.37 -25.60
CA GLY A 22 -24.23 5.31 -26.59
C GLY A 22 -22.76 5.19 -26.95
N PHE A 23 -22.41 4.22 -27.79
CA PHE A 23 -21.33 4.38 -28.77
C PHE A 23 -21.78 3.75 -30.09
N ALA A 24 -22.73 4.41 -30.74
CA ALA A 24 -23.11 4.12 -32.12
C ALA A 24 -22.32 5.03 -33.06
N ALA A 25 -21.46 4.38 -33.86
CA ALA A 25 -21.09 4.74 -35.22
C ALA A 25 -20.79 6.22 -35.54
N LEU A 26 -19.50 6.60 -35.52
CA LEU A 26 -19.02 7.64 -36.41
C LEU A 26 -18.30 6.99 -37.60
N VAL A 27 -19.01 7.10 -38.71
CA VAL A 27 -18.69 6.77 -40.10
C VAL A 27 -17.23 7.01 -40.48
N ALA A 28 -16.64 6.02 -41.13
CA ALA A 28 -15.39 6.11 -41.86
C ALA A 28 -15.50 7.16 -42.98
N GLN A 29 -14.75 8.25 -42.87
CA GLN A 29 -14.49 9.17 -43.97
C GLN A 29 -13.07 8.89 -44.48
N GLN A 30 -12.96 7.90 -45.37
CA GLN A 30 -11.69 7.54 -46.00
C GLN A 30 -11.42 8.57 -47.11
N ALA A 31 -10.63 9.61 -46.78
CA ALA A 31 -10.17 10.59 -47.76
C ALA A 31 -9.11 9.95 -48.66
N THR A 32 -9.47 9.64 -49.90
CA THR A 32 -8.52 9.31 -50.96
C THR A 32 -7.77 10.58 -51.35
N VAL A 33 -6.56 10.75 -50.80
CA VAL A 33 -5.63 11.81 -51.21
C VAL A 33 -4.85 11.30 -52.42
N THR A 34 -5.27 11.68 -53.62
CA THR A 34 -4.47 11.50 -54.84
C THR A 34 -3.37 12.56 -54.83
N SER A 35 -2.17 12.19 -54.39
CA SER A 35 -1.00 13.06 -54.42
C SER A 35 -0.38 13.03 -55.82
N THR A 36 -0.65 14.07 -56.62
CA THR A 36 0.13 14.40 -57.82
C THR A 36 1.37 15.15 -57.38
N TYR A 37 2.49 14.44 -57.20
CA TYR A 37 3.79 15.09 -57.03
C TYR A 37 4.23 15.66 -58.38
N PRO A 38 4.54 16.97 -58.48
CA PRO A 38 5.26 17.48 -59.64
C PRO A 38 6.66 16.85 -59.65
N THR A 39 7.04 16.28 -60.79
CA THR A 39 8.40 15.76 -61.01
C THR A 39 9.39 16.91 -60.90
N MET A 40 10.08 17.01 -59.76
CA MET A 40 11.22 17.90 -59.62
C MET A 40 12.37 17.37 -60.48
N PRO A 41 13.13 18.24 -61.17
CA PRO A 41 14.28 17.83 -61.94
C PRO A 41 15.31 17.16 -61.02
N GLN A 42 15.69 15.93 -61.34
CA GLN A 42 16.81 15.25 -60.68
C GLN A 42 18.12 15.93 -61.09
N ASN A 43 18.48 17.00 -60.39
CA ASN A 43 19.87 17.39 -60.29
C ASN A 43 20.55 16.39 -59.36
N VAL A 44 21.12 15.33 -59.94
CA VAL A 44 22.07 14.45 -59.27
C VAL A 44 23.35 15.25 -59.05
N ALA A 45 23.33 16.12 -58.03
CA ALA A 45 24.53 16.64 -57.43
C ALA A 45 25.16 15.49 -56.64
N GLN A 46 26.05 14.78 -57.34
CA GLN A 46 26.92 13.76 -56.77
C GLN A 46 27.69 14.37 -55.60
N TRP A 47 27.23 14.10 -54.38
CA TRP A 47 27.82 14.60 -53.15
C TRP A 47 29.09 13.79 -52.85
N SER A 48 30.17 14.13 -53.54
CA SER A 48 31.51 13.63 -53.25
C SER A 48 32.20 14.61 -52.30
N GLY A 49 32.38 14.23 -51.04
CA GLY A 49 33.42 14.80 -50.19
C GLY A 49 32.99 15.33 -48.83
N THR A 50 33.42 14.59 -47.80
CA THR A 50 34.12 15.14 -46.63
C THR A 50 33.38 16.12 -45.71
N THR A 51 32.40 15.60 -44.95
CA THR A 51 32.06 16.13 -43.61
C THR A 51 31.85 14.98 -42.62
N VAL A 52 32.80 14.03 -42.57
CA VAL A 52 32.83 13.00 -41.52
C VAL A 52 33.68 13.45 -40.30
N THR A 53 34.13 14.71 -40.25
CA THR A 53 34.89 15.23 -39.11
C THR A 53 34.05 15.69 -37.92
N ALA A 54 32.71 15.72 -38.03
CA ALA A 54 31.83 15.86 -36.87
C ALA A 54 31.43 14.50 -36.23
N ALA A 55 31.62 13.38 -36.95
CA ALA A 55 31.42 12.04 -36.38
C ALA A 55 32.60 11.57 -35.52
N ALA A 56 33.75 12.23 -35.60
CA ALA A 56 34.91 11.94 -34.74
C ALA A 56 34.80 12.56 -33.34
N ALA A 57 33.91 13.55 -33.12
CA ALA A 57 33.69 14.16 -31.81
C ALA A 57 32.66 13.41 -30.93
N LEU A 58 32.06 12.33 -31.45
CA LEU A 58 31.27 11.34 -30.69
C LEU A 58 32.04 10.02 -30.52
N SER A 59 33.36 10.04 -30.71
CA SER A 59 34.28 9.05 -30.13
C SER A 59 34.37 9.26 -28.62
N ASP A 60 33.26 9.13 -27.91
CA ASP A 60 33.36 8.66 -26.53
C ASP A 60 34.01 7.28 -26.60
N THR A 61 35.08 7.13 -25.84
CA THR A 61 36.14 6.16 -26.12
C THR A 61 35.52 4.76 -26.08
N SER A 62 35.70 3.97 -27.15
CA SER A 62 35.12 2.63 -27.30
C SER A 62 35.43 1.64 -26.18
N GLY A 63 36.30 2.03 -25.23
CA GLY A 63 36.58 1.28 -24.01
C GLY A 63 35.63 1.53 -22.84
N ASN A 64 34.92 2.68 -22.74
CA ASN A 64 34.03 2.98 -21.61
C ASN A 64 33.10 4.21 -21.83
N PRO A 65 32.04 4.13 -22.66
CA PRO A 65 31.10 5.24 -22.84
C PRO A 65 30.24 5.43 -21.58
N THR A 66 30.62 6.41 -20.74
CA THR A 66 29.82 6.80 -19.55
C THR A 66 28.68 7.76 -19.90
N ALA A 67 28.68 8.32 -21.11
CA ALA A 67 27.60 9.15 -21.62
C ALA A 67 26.60 8.31 -22.45
N PRO A 68 25.28 8.51 -22.30
CA PRO A 68 24.28 7.84 -23.12
C PRO A 68 24.44 8.26 -24.59
N GLN A 69 24.72 7.29 -25.46
CA GLN A 69 24.77 7.51 -26.90
C GLN A 69 23.36 7.70 -27.47
N ILE A 70 23.25 8.43 -28.59
CA ILE A 70 21.99 8.61 -29.31
C ILE A 70 21.44 7.21 -29.68
N GLY A 71 20.29 6.84 -29.10
CA GLY A 71 19.69 5.50 -29.23
C GLY A 71 19.74 4.62 -27.97
N ALA A 72 20.32 5.11 -26.87
CA ALA A 72 20.31 4.44 -25.55
C ALA A 72 18.98 4.59 -24.78
N ASP A 73 17.95 5.20 -25.38
CA ASP A 73 16.63 5.31 -24.76
C ASP A 73 16.06 3.90 -24.51
N GLY A 74 15.83 3.55 -23.23
CA GLY A 74 15.42 2.22 -22.79
C GLY A 74 16.55 1.19 -22.58
N MET A 75 17.83 1.60 -22.58
CA MET A 75 18.97 0.73 -22.29
C MET A 75 19.54 0.99 -20.88
N VAL A 76 20.04 -0.05 -20.21
CA VAL A 76 20.70 0.06 -18.89
C VAL A 76 22.19 -0.21 -19.06
N TRP A 77 23.04 0.62 -18.44
CA TRP A 77 24.49 0.41 -18.40
C TRP A 77 24.85 -0.68 -17.39
N ASP A 78 25.53 -1.75 -17.83
CA ASP A 78 25.91 -2.89 -16.98
C ASP A 78 27.35 -2.82 -16.45
N THR A 79 27.97 -1.63 -16.49
CA THR A 79 29.40 -1.34 -16.24
C THR A 79 30.36 -1.65 -17.38
N THR A 80 29.93 -2.38 -18.40
CA THR A 80 30.76 -2.72 -19.57
C THR A 80 30.13 -2.36 -20.91
N GLN A 81 28.79 -2.32 -20.99
CA GLN A 81 28.04 -2.03 -22.21
C GLN A 81 26.63 -1.51 -21.88
N TRP A 82 26.03 -0.79 -22.83
CA TRP A 82 24.61 -0.47 -22.81
C TRP A 82 23.85 -1.71 -23.29
N VAL A 83 23.00 -2.31 -22.43
CA VAL A 83 22.19 -3.48 -22.80
C VAL A 83 20.70 -3.13 -22.92
N ARG A 84 20.04 -3.65 -23.97
CA ARG A 84 18.57 -3.62 -24.07
C ARG A 84 18.01 -4.62 -23.08
N ARG A 85 17.45 -4.14 -21.96
CA ARG A 85 16.63 -4.98 -21.09
C ARG A 85 15.32 -5.29 -21.81
N LYS A 86 15.30 -6.37 -22.61
CA LYS A 86 14.03 -7.10 -22.82
C LYS A 86 13.60 -7.53 -21.42
N GLY A 87 12.45 -7.04 -20.95
CA GLY A 87 11.93 -7.34 -19.62
C GLY A 87 12.13 -8.82 -19.32
N THR A 88 13.09 -9.13 -18.45
CA THR A 88 13.33 -10.51 -18.05
C THR A 88 12.05 -10.97 -17.40
N ALA A 89 11.42 -11.99 -17.98
CA ALA A 89 10.24 -12.61 -17.40
C ALA A 89 10.54 -12.85 -15.92
N LEU A 90 9.59 -12.44 -15.06
CA LEU A 90 9.67 -12.53 -13.60
C LEU A 90 10.05 -13.94 -13.10
N ALA A 91 9.95 -14.95 -13.98
CA ALA A 91 10.23 -16.35 -13.75
C ALA A 91 11.72 -16.74 -13.62
N THR A 92 12.69 -15.88 -14.00
CA THR A 92 14.13 -16.26 -13.95
C THR A 92 14.85 -15.75 -12.70
N PHE A 93 14.16 -15.03 -11.81
CA PHE A 93 14.79 -14.59 -10.57
C PHE A 93 14.78 -15.75 -9.55
N PRO A 94 15.94 -16.11 -8.97
CA PRO A 94 15.95 -17.05 -7.86
C PRO A 94 15.05 -16.51 -6.74
N THR A 95 14.38 -17.38 -6.01
CA THR A 95 13.44 -17.01 -4.93
C THR A 95 14.07 -16.20 -3.79
N ALA A 96 15.40 -15.99 -3.80
CA ALA A 96 16.19 -15.29 -2.79
C ALA A 96 16.79 -13.94 -3.28
N VAL A 97 16.11 -13.21 -4.16
CA VAL A 97 16.54 -11.90 -4.63
C VAL A 97 16.17 -10.84 -3.58
N THR A 98 17.16 -10.40 -2.80
CA THR A 98 17.09 -9.34 -1.78
C THR A 98 16.56 -8.03 -2.37
N LEU A 99 15.73 -7.30 -1.60
CA LEU A 99 15.06 -6.05 -2.02
C LEU A 99 16.01 -5.02 -2.68
N THR A 100 17.28 -5.00 -2.29
CA THR A 100 18.32 -4.16 -2.89
C THR A 100 18.51 -4.37 -4.40
N SER A 101 18.32 -5.60 -4.90
CA SER A 101 18.42 -5.90 -6.33
C SER A 101 17.15 -5.61 -7.13
N ARG A 102 15.99 -5.46 -6.47
CA ARG A 102 14.75 -4.95 -7.09
C ARG A 102 14.78 -3.44 -7.31
N ASN A 103 15.54 -2.70 -6.49
CA ASN A 103 15.67 -1.24 -6.59
C ASN A 103 16.49 -0.79 -7.83
N ALA A 104 17.29 -1.68 -8.42
CA ALA A 104 18.06 -1.41 -9.65
C ALA A 104 17.20 -1.38 -10.94
N VAL A 105 15.88 -1.47 -10.82
CA VAL A 105 14.92 -1.38 -11.95
C VAL A 105 14.20 -0.02 -11.99
N GLY A 106 14.53 0.92 -11.09
CA GLY A 106 13.84 2.21 -11.02
C GLY A 106 12.38 2.10 -10.55
N ALA A 107 11.96 0.92 -10.11
CA ALA A 107 10.72 0.74 -9.38
C ALA A 107 10.95 1.28 -7.98
N ALA A 108 10.21 2.33 -7.59
CA ALA A 108 10.16 2.78 -6.20
C ALA A 108 9.55 1.65 -5.35
N VAL A 109 10.41 0.77 -4.81
CA VAL A 109 9.98 -0.27 -3.87
C VAL A 109 9.82 0.39 -2.51
N MET A 110 8.69 1.05 -2.30
CA MET A 110 8.30 1.60 -0.99
C MET A 110 7.16 0.80 -0.37
N GLU A 111 7.27 -0.53 -0.38
CA GLU A 111 6.46 -1.34 0.51
C GLU A 111 7.36 -1.93 1.59
N HIS A 112 7.14 -1.49 2.82
CA HIS A 112 7.71 -2.12 4.01
C HIS A 112 7.41 -3.64 3.95
N SER A 113 8.42 -4.46 4.27
CA SER A 113 8.34 -5.92 4.35
C SER A 113 7.10 -6.41 5.12
N SER A 114 6.78 -7.72 4.98
CA SER A 114 5.72 -8.48 5.66
C SER A 114 4.87 -7.67 6.65
N ARG A 115 3.76 -7.14 6.13
CA ARG A 115 2.78 -6.43 6.95
C ARG A 115 1.95 -7.40 7.76
N TRP A 116 1.58 -6.97 8.95
CA TRP A 116 0.69 -7.71 9.85
C TRP A 116 -0.42 -6.79 10.36
N SER A 117 -1.53 -7.42 10.75
CA SER A 117 -2.65 -6.76 11.42
C SER A 117 -3.27 -7.72 12.40
N VAL A 118 -3.57 -7.24 13.61
CA VAL A 118 -4.20 -8.00 14.68
C VAL A 118 -5.40 -7.20 15.18
N VAL A 119 -6.54 -7.86 15.35
CA VAL A 119 -7.81 -7.26 15.80
C VAL A 119 -8.30 -8.01 17.03
N SER A 120 -8.86 -7.28 17.98
CA SER A 120 -9.52 -7.79 19.17
C SER A 120 -10.82 -7.05 19.40
N ALA A 121 -11.93 -7.78 19.37
CA ALA A 121 -13.28 -7.26 19.58
C ALA A 121 -14.06 -8.25 20.47
N PRO A 122 -13.70 -8.35 21.76
CA PRO A 122 -14.35 -9.27 22.68
C PRO A 122 -15.80 -8.83 22.98
N ALA A 123 -16.51 -9.69 23.71
CA ALA A 123 -17.87 -9.40 24.16
C ALA A 123 -17.93 -8.23 25.17
N VAL A 124 -19.15 -7.78 25.49
CA VAL A 124 -19.40 -6.74 26.49
C VAL A 124 -18.73 -7.11 27.83
N SER A 125 -18.12 -6.13 28.49
CA SER A 125 -17.41 -6.31 29.77
C SER A 125 -16.18 -7.20 29.69
N ASN A 126 -15.53 -7.27 28.53
CA ASN A 126 -14.22 -7.88 28.36
C ASN A 126 -13.25 -6.83 27.80
N GLN A 127 -12.04 -6.82 28.35
CA GLN A 127 -10.97 -5.92 27.92
C GLN A 127 -10.51 -6.30 26.51
N ALA A 128 -10.49 -5.33 25.59
CA ALA A 128 -9.95 -5.58 24.26
C ALA A 128 -8.42 -5.49 24.26
N THR A 129 -7.80 -6.52 23.69
CA THR A 129 -6.35 -6.71 23.65
C THR A 129 -5.95 -7.36 22.34
N ALA A 130 -5.22 -6.62 21.50
CA ALA A 130 -4.65 -7.11 20.25
C ALA A 130 -3.14 -7.26 20.42
N SER A 131 -2.61 -8.48 20.24
CA SER A 131 -1.20 -8.78 20.45
C SER A 131 -0.64 -9.58 19.27
N ILE A 132 0.50 -9.14 18.74
CA ILE A 132 1.36 -9.97 17.90
C ILE A 132 2.38 -10.67 18.80
N ALA A 133 2.43 -11.99 18.70
CA ALA A 133 3.36 -12.81 19.48
C ALA A 133 4.81 -12.52 19.07
N ALA A 134 5.73 -12.70 20.01
CA ALA A 134 7.16 -12.55 19.74
C ALA A 134 7.63 -13.47 18.61
N GLU A 135 8.43 -12.93 17.70
CA GLU A 135 9.07 -13.66 16.61
C GLU A 135 10.59 -13.59 16.73
N GLY A 136 11.28 -14.69 16.41
CA GLY A 136 12.74 -14.78 16.49
C GLY A 136 13.44 -13.91 15.45
N SER A 137 14.46 -13.17 15.89
CA SER A 137 15.28 -12.26 15.08
C SER A 137 14.48 -11.15 14.39
N VAL A 138 13.36 -10.73 14.98
CA VAL A 138 12.48 -9.70 14.43
C VAL A 138 12.15 -8.65 15.49
N ARG A 139 12.00 -7.40 15.05
CA ARG A 139 11.31 -6.31 15.77
C ARG A 139 10.00 -6.02 15.07
N HIS A 140 8.95 -5.90 15.86
CA HIS A 140 7.67 -5.41 15.36
C HIS A 140 7.68 -3.87 15.36
N VAL A 141 7.16 -3.27 14.29
CA VAL A 141 6.95 -1.82 14.20
C VAL A 141 5.47 -1.56 13.99
N VAL A 142 4.81 -0.92 14.96
CA VAL A 142 3.41 -0.48 14.83
C VAL A 142 3.36 0.82 14.05
N ASP A 143 2.54 0.84 13.00
CA ASP A 143 2.29 2.04 12.18
C ASP A 143 0.93 2.65 12.47
N CYS A 144 -0.09 1.80 12.59
CA CYS A 144 -1.45 2.23 12.87
C CYS A 144 -2.03 1.49 14.08
N VAL A 145 -2.79 2.23 14.87
CA VAL A 145 -3.72 1.71 15.87
C VAL A 145 -5.10 2.24 15.56
N ALA A 146 -6.12 1.38 15.64
CA ALA A 146 -7.51 1.80 15.57
C ALA A 146 -8.30 1.21 16.73
N PHE A 147 -9.27 1.97 17.23
CA PHE A 147 -10.06 1.58 18.39
C PHE A 147 -11.46 2.15 18.31
N SER A 148 -12.37 1.49 19.03
CA SER A 148 -13.73 1.97 19.28
C SER A 148 -14.23 1.42 20.61
N ALA A 149 -15.21 2.09 21.19
CA ALA A 149 -15.86 1.62 22.41
C ALA A 149 -17.33 2.05 22.41
N ALA A 150 -18.23 1.18 22.83
CA ALA A 150 -19.65 1.48 22.88
C ALA A 150 -20.31 0.90 24.13
N SER A 151 -21.28 1.62 24.71
CA SER A 151 -22.05 1.15 25.85
C SER A 151 -23.55 1.21 25.56
N THR A 152 -24.28 0.16 25.95
CA THR A 152 -25.75 0.14 25.92
C THR A 152 -26.35 0.54 27.28
N THR A 153 -25.55 0.55 28.33
CA THR A 153 -25.89 1.00 29.69
C THR A 153 -24.81 1.94 30.18
N ALA A 154 -25.18 2.99 30.91
CA ALA A 154 -24.23 3.99 31.39
C ALA A 154 -23.09 3.34 32.21
N PRO A 155 -21.82 3.42 31.74
CA PRO A 155 -20.69 2.86 32.46
C PRO A 155 -20.27 3.80 33.60
N ALA A 156 -19.56 3.27 34.60
CA ALA A 156 -18.95 4.12 35.62
C ALA A 156 -17.99 5.13 34.98
N LEU A 157 -18.09 6.41 35.37
CA LEU A 157 -17.23 7.47 34.84
C LEU A 157 -15.78 7.15 35.17
N THR A 158 -15.03 6.71 34.15
CA THR A 158 -13.62 6.35 34.29
C THR A 158 -12.89 6.75 33.03
N ALA A 159 -11.70 7.34 33.17
CA ALA A 159 -10.82 7.56 32.03
C ALA A 159 -10.33 6.20 31.52
N LEU A 160 -10.73 5.83 30.31
CA LEU A 160 -10.14 4.69 29.62
C LEU A 160 -8.80 5.13 29.04
N THR A 161 -7.83 4.25 28.98
CA THR A 161 -6.57 4.54 28.30
C THR A 161 -6.23 3.38 27.40
N ILE A 162 -5.74 3.69 26.21
CA ILE A 162 -5.22 2.69 25.29
C ILE A 162 -3.72 2.76 25.39
N ASN A 163 -3.09 1.62 25.62
CA ASN A 163 -1.66 1.50 25.75
C ASN A 163 -1.13 0.58 24.66
N ILE A 164 -0.07 1.03 23.98
CA ILE A 164 0.76 0.16 23.16
C ILE A 164 2.00 -0.17 23.97
N ARG A 165 2.30 -1.46 24.05
CA ARG A 165 3.40 -2.02 24.81
C ARG A 165 4.38 -2.74 23.90
N ASP A 166 5.65 -2.55 24.23
CA ASP A 166 6.72 -3.45 23.84
C ASP A 166 6.77 -4.61 24.84
N GLY A 167 5.92 -5.62 24.60
CA GLY A 167 5.70 -6.77 25.47
C GLY A 167 4.34 -7.42 25.26
N ALA A 168 4.15 -8.56 25.94
CA ALA A 168 2.85 -9.24 26.01
C ALA A 168 1.84 -8.44 26.85
N THR A 169 0.56 -8.81 26.77
CA THR A 169 -0.54 -8.22 27.55
C THR A 169 -0.19 -8.07 29.03
N GLY A 170 -0.44 -6.88 29.59
CA GLY A 170 -0.16 -6.57 30.99
C GLY A 170 1.32 -6.58 31.40
N ALA A 171 2.25 -6.81 30.46
CA ALA A 171 3.69 -6.85 30.69
C ALA A 171 4.45 -5.95 29.70
N GLY A 172 5.71 -5.65 29.99
CA GLY A 172 6.55 -4.83 29.13
C GLY A 172 6.27 -3.32 29.22
N THR A 173 7.11 -2.56 28.53
CA THR A 173 7.15 -1.10 28.62
C THR A 173 6.04 -0.50 27.78
N VAL A 174 5.27 0.43 28.34
CA VAL A 174 4.33 1.26 27.57
C VAL A 174 5.13 2.23 26.72
N ILE A 175 5.04 2.11 25.40
CA ILE A 175 5.77 2.95 24.43
C ILE A 175 4.86 4.03 23.82
N TRP A 176 3.55 3.90 23.94
CA TRP A 176 2.59 4.91 23.55
C TRP A 176 1.29 4.75 24.35
N SER A 177 0.63 5.88 24.64
CA SER A 177 -0.60 5.91 25.42
C SER A 177 -1.55 6.98 24.89
N TYR A 178 -2.84 6.68 24.91
CA TYR A 178 -3.90 7.62 24.53
C TYR A 178 -5.07 7.53 25.49
N ALA A 179 -5.43 8.67 26.08
CA ALA A 179 -6.57 8.76 26.97
C ALA A 179 -7.86 8.90 26.17
N LEU A 180 -8.83 8.04 26.47
CA LEU A 180 -10.18 8.09 25.93
C LEU A 180 -11.16 8.45 27.04
N ALA A 181 -11.82 9.60 26.88
CA ALA A 181 -12.89 10.00 27.79
C ALA A 181 -14.21 9.33 27.36
N ALA A 182 -14.66 8.32 28.11
CA ALA A 182 -16.02 7.84 28.01
C ALA A 182 -16.90 8.64 28.95
N ALA A 183 -17.91 9.33 28.40
CA ALA A 183 -18.93 9.95 29.23
C ALA A 183 -19.75 8.88 29.95
N ASN A 184 -20.17 9.16 31.18
CA ASN A 184 -21.14 8.34 31.90
C ASN A 184 -22.54 8.61 31.34
N ALA A 185 -22.83 8.02 30.18
CA ALA A 185 -24.09 8.16 29.48
C ALA A 185 -24.50 6.82 28.83
N THR A 186 -25.80 6.57 28.81
CA THR A 186 -26.40 5.45 28.07
C THR A 186 -26.29 5.70 26.58
N GLY A 187 -25.93 4.67 25.80
CA GLY A 187 -25.77 4.82 24.35
C GLY A 187 -24.50 5.58 23.97
N GLN A 188 -23.51 5.68 24.88
CA GLN A 188 -22.23 6.28 24.56
C GLN A 188 -21.55 5.44 23.48
N ASN A 189 -21.14 6.12 22.40
CA ASN A 189 -20.40 5.50 21.32
C ASN A 189 -19.17 6.35 21.01
N VAL A 190 -18.01 5.72 21.12
CA VAL A 190 -16.75 6.21 20.58
C VAL A 190 -16.64 5.58 19.19
N PRO A 191 -16.89 6.36 18.12
CA PRO A 191 -16.82 5.83 16.77
C PRO A 191 -15.42 5.30 16.48
N PRO A 192 -15.26 4.38 15.53
CA PRO A 192 -13.96 3.89 15.10
C PRO A 192 -13.02 5.05 14.77
N TYR A 193 -11.92 5.13 15.51
CA TYR A 193 -10.87 6.11 15.31
C TYR A 193 -9.55 5.42 15.05
N SER A 194 -8.79 5.91 14.08
CA SER A 194 -7.50 5.35 13.69
C SER A 194 -6.42 6.42 13.73
N ILE A 195 -5.29 6.09 14.36
CA ILE A 195 -4.09 6.91 14.40
C ILE A 195 -3.00 6.12 13.67
N CYS A 196 -2.52 6.68 12.55
CA CYS A 196 -1.53 6.07 11.67
C CYS A 196 -0.26 6.91 11.61
N GLY A 197 0.83 6.34 11.06
CA GLY A 197 2.13 7.00 10.98
C GLY A 197 2.90 7.02 12.30
N LEU A 198 2.53 6.17 13.26
CA LEU A 198 3.11 6.16 14.60
C LEU A 198 4.56 5.66 14.62
N ASN A 199 4.93 4.74 13.72
CA ASN A 199 6.28 4.16 13.57
C ASN A 199 6.92 3.73 14.91
N LEU A 200 6.14 3.08 15.78
CA LEU A 200 6.59 2.67 17.11
C LEU A 200 7.37 1.36 17.00
N VAL A 201 8.66 1.41 17.28
CA VAL A 201 9.57 0.27 17.15
C VAL A 201 9.63 -0.51 18.47
N GLY A 202 9.40 -1.81 18.40
CA GLY A 202 9.57 -2.75 19.50
C GLY A 202 11.01 -3.21 19.70
N THR A 203 11.22 -3.91 20.81
CA THR A 203 12.47 -4.64 21.05
C THR A 203 12.53 -5.91 20.18
N THR A 204 13.73 -6.43 19.95
CA THR A 204 13.89 -7.68 19.20
C THR A 204 13.39 -8.85 20.04
N ASN A 205 12.72 -9.82 19.41
CA ASN A 205 12.17 -11.01 20.07
C ASN A 205 11.12 -10.70 21.16
N THR A 206 10.45 -9.56 21.10
CA THR A 206 9.38 -9.20 22.03
C THR A 206 8.04 -9.18 21.30
N ALA A 207 6.98 -9.54 22.02
CA ALA A 207 5.61 -9.34 21.54
C ALA A 207 5.30 -7.84 21.48
N MET A 208 4.32 -7.47 20.67
CA MET A 208 3.83 -6.09 20.64
C MET A 208 2.31 -6.09 20.82
N THR A 209 1.84 -5.34 21.81
CA THR A 209 0.46 -5.43 22.29
C THR A 209 -0.17 -4.06 22.38
N ALA A 210 -1.39 -3.93 21.87
CA ALA A 210 -2.27 -2.81 22.17
C ALA A 210 -3.45 -3.28 23.00
N GLU A 211 -3.73 -2.58 24.10
CA GLU A 211 -4.76 -2.96 25.05
C GLU A 211 -5.43 -1.73 25.67
N PHE A 212 -6.70 -1.88 26.05
CA PHE A 212 -7.31 -0.97 27.02
C PHE A 212 -6.66 -1.16 28.39
N SER A 213 -6.50 -0.10 29.17
CA SER A 213 -5.81 -0.13 30.47
C SER A 213 -6.59 -0.83 31.57
N ILE A 214 -7.92 -0.80 31.45
CA ILE A 214 -8.86 -1.36 32.42
C ILE A 214 -10.06 -1.93 31.68
N LEU A 215 -10.68 -2.94 32.28
CA LEU A 215 -11.95 -3.49 31.86
C LEU A 215 -13.08 -2.64 32.45
N LEU A 216 -14.03 -2.20 31.62
CA LEU A 216 -15.26 -1.57 32.10
C LEU A 216 -16.47 -2.47 31.88
N ALA A 217 -17.28 -2.60 32.94
CA ALA A 217 -18.58 -3.27 32.83
C ALA A 217 -19.50 -2.52 31.87
N ASN A 218 -20.29 -3.27 31.10
CA ASN A 218 -21.27 -2.76 30.12
C ASN A 218 -20.66 -2.02 28.91
N LEU A 219 -19.34 -2.12 28.71
CA LEU A 219 -18.65 -1.57 27.56
C LEU A 219 -18.28 -2.69 26.59
N VAL A 220 -18.55 -2.49 25.30
CA VAL A 220 -17.94 -3.24 24.20
C VAL A 220 -16.73 -2.47 23.75
N GLU A 221 -15.58 -3.12 23.75
CA GLU A 221 -14.31 -2.54 23.34
C GLU A 221 -13.83 -3.24 22.07
N SER A 222 -13.22 -2.49 21.16
CA SER A 222 -12.52 -3.06 20.01
C SER A 222 -11.23 -2.31 19.78
N ILE A 223 -10.15 -3.05 19.54
CA ILE A 223 -8.85 -2.51 19.21
C ILE A 223 -8.20 -3.31 18.09
N SER A 224 -7.50 -2.63 17.21
CA SER A 224 -6.68 -3.24 16.17
C SER A 224 -5.36 -2.51 16.02
N ILE A 225 -4.31 -3.25 15.73
CA ILE A 225 -3.00 -2.71 15.39
C ILE A 225 -2.51 -3.31 14.09
N SER A 226 -1.82 -2.50 13.30
CA SER A 226 -1.14 -2.95 12.10
C SER A 226 0.26 -2.35 12.00
N GLY A 227 1.13 -3.08 11.32
CA GLY A 227 2.54 -2.76 11.27
C GLY A 227 3.32 -3.64 10.31
N TRP A 228 4.63 -3.65 10.48
CA TRP A 228 5.54 -4.50 9.73
C TRP A 228 6.65 -5.04 10.63
N ASN A 229 7.38 -6.02 10.10
CA ASN A 229 8.53 -6.62 10.76
C ASN A 229 9.83 -6.06 10.16
N VAL A 230 10.83 -5.82 11.01
CA VAL A 230 12.22 -5.53 10.62
C VAL A 230 13.16 -6.53 11.30
N GLN A 231 14.20 -6.97 10.59
CA GLN A 231 15.27 -7.82 11.15
C GLN A 231 16.38 -6.97 11.75
#